data_AF-A0A816PWU4-F1
#
_entry.id   AF-A0A816PWU4-F1
#
_cell.length_a   1.000
_cell.length_b   1.000
_cell.length_c   1.000
_cell.angle_alpha   90.00
_cell.angle_beta   90.00
_cell.angle_gamma   90.00
#
_symmetry.space_group_name_H-M   'P 1'
#
loop_
_entity.id
_entity.type
_entity.pdbx_description
1 polymer ?
#
loop_
_entity_poly.entity_id
_entity_poly.type
_entity_poly.pdbx_seq_one_letter_code
_entity_poly.pdbx_strand_id
1 'polypeptide(L)'
;MSLGSQKMKSKGSSGIVLNAELHLRQQMIDELKFNLTNTSNPADDSNFTQNLESIKKMTYIFNPMKWRWAAEKQVEITINNSTATKTCEIIIKGRDSDNANVKKEFDAFIGWLRIYAVIRHPNDYVSPRILRPAMRKDCRHIEERISRVTDTKRTPVDLYKGVQGSTATRETRMEVVAWIAVCKFDCKLEGGFVRDWIVGHYTLRPPGVTDPKKWIDTSNPMPALVKQVIPCDLDCHLPSHMYFDIEKFQDELYKYGLTCEVHRDAWRYVLLFDEDKPTGPFTMDLIEPHVALTHDRIDLDVNNLSVDTDYTYELGMRIDIQRKPYEIELEKIVTNIKNKRFKVLRPVDHYVGLRINKMQQRGWTQDGPIISVMPDPHYKYDAVLVPLPSSGTLYTDVSTKMKSISSVQIVSIEEIRNPYLEETYEGMKKLIAKQCSNQNPNEQELFHGTKSAGTQGITDDGYDDRYFNTGSLYGKSNIYT
;
A
#
# COMPACT_ATOMS: atom_id res chain seq x y z
N MET A 1 37.83 -19.32 -10.15
CA MET A 1 39.08 -18.54 -10.01
C MET A 1 38.72 -17.25 -9.31
N SER A 2 39.30 -16.96 -8.15
CA SER A 2 39.09 -15.69 -7.46
C SER A 2 39.86 -14.60 -8.21
N LEU A 3 39.15 -13.80 -9.00
CA LEU A 3 39.68 -12.54 -9.51
C LEU A 3 39.79 -11.58 -8.33
N GLY A 4 40.95 -11.57 -7.68
CA GLY A 4 41.29 -10.55 -6.69
C GLY A 4 41.03 -9.16 -7.26
N SER A 5 40.58 -8.22 -6.43
CA SER A 5 40.09 -6.90 -6.84
C SER A 5 41.14 -6.06 -7.58
N GLN A 6 41.38 -6.34 -8.86
CA GLN A 6 42.17 -5.50 -9.72
C GLN A 6 41.32 -4.30 -10.13
N LYS A 7 41.68 -3.12 -9.62
CA LYS A 7 41.10 -1.86 -10.07
C LYS A 7 41.52 -1.62 -11.52
N MET A 8 40.61 -1.83 -12.47
CA MET A 8 40.82 -1.41 -13.86
C MET A 8 40.82 0.12 -13.93
N LYS A 9 41.82 0.69 -14.59
CA LYS A 9 41.88 2.12 -14.93
C LYS A 9 41.73 2.26 -16.44
N SER A 10 40.59 2.77 -16.89
CA SER A 10 40.39 3.20 -18.28
C SER A 10 40.99 4.59 -18.49
N LYS A 11 41.61 4.83 -19.65
CA LYS A 11 42.15 6.12 -20.08
C LYS A 11 41.67 6.41 -21.51
N GLY A 12 41.26 7.65 -21.78
CA GLY A 12 40.77 8.07 -23.09
C GLY A 12 39.95 9.35 -22.99
N SER A 13 39.38 9.81 -24.11
CA SER A 13 38.36 10.87 -24.06
C SER A 13 37.14 10.39 -23.27
N SER A 14 36.37 11.32 -22.70
CA SER A 14 35.19 11.02 -21.88
C SER A 14 34.23 10.04 -22.56
N GLY A 15 33.97 10.21 -23.86
CA GLY A 15 33.12 9.30 -24.63
C GLY A 15 33.68 7.89 -24.79
N ILE A 16 35.01 7.74 -24.97
CA ILE A 16 35.66 6.42 -25.08
C ILE A 16 35.63 5.70 -23.72
N VAL A 17 35.91 6.42 -22.64
CA VAL A 17 35.87 5.86 -21.27
C VAL A 17 34.45 5.42 -20.93
N LEU A 18 33.44 6.24 -21.22
CA LEU A 18 32.04 5.92 -20.97
C LEU A 18 31.57 4.70 -21.77
N ASN A 19 31.93 4.63 -23.07
CA ASN A 19 31.58 3.48 -23.91
C ASN A 19 32.28 2.19 -23.47
N ALA A 20 33.56 2.26 -23.11
CA ALA A 20 34.29 1.10 -22.60
C ALA A 20 33.71 0.63 -21.25
N GLU A 21 33.34 1.56 -20.37
CA GLU A 21 32.69 1.24 -19.10
C GLU A 21 31.32 0.61 -19.33
N LEU A 22 30.51 1.15 -20.24
CA LEU A 22 29.20 0.59 -20.61
C LEU A 22 29.35 -0.82 -21.20
N HIS A 23 30.33 -1.02 -22.08
CA HIS A 23 30.62 -2.33 -22.67
C HIS A 23 31.09 -3.35 -21.62
N LEU A 24 32.00 -2.97 -20.73
CA LEU A 24 32.45 -3.82 -19.61
C LEU A 24 31.29 -4.14 -18.67
N ARG A 25 30.44 -3.16 -18.35
CA ARG A 25 29.24 -3.37 -17.54
C ARG A 25 28.30 -4.38 -18.19
N GLN A 26 28.09 -4.30 -19.50
CA GLN A 26 27.29 -5.27 -20.27
C GLN A 26 27.90 -6.67 -20.26
N GLN A 27 29.22 -6.79 -20.31
CA GLN A 27 29.92 -8.09 -20.21
C GLN A 27 29.87 -8.72 -18.81
N MET A 28 29.55 -7.93 -17.78
CA MET A 28 29.38 -8.39 -16.39
C MET A 28 27.92 -8.65 -16.01
N ILE A 29 27.01 -8.65 -17.00
CA ILE A 29 25.62 -9.03 -16.78
C ILE A 29 25.54 -10.55 -16.82
N ASP A 30 25.29 -11.14 -15.67
CA ASP A 30 25.04 -12.55 -15.51
C ASP A 30 23.53 -12.80 -15.37
N GLU A 31 23.12 -14.00 -15.76
CA GLU A 31 21.73 -14.45 -15.65
C GLU A 31 21.61 -15.45 -14.49
N LEU A 32 20.79 -15.11 -13.50
CA LEU A 32 20.42 -16.00 -12.41
C LEU A 32 18.97 -16.48 -12.59
N LYS A 33 18.77 -17.79 -12.60
CA LYS A 33 17.45 -18.42 -12.67
C LYS A 33 17.16 -19.24 -11.41
N PHE A 34 15.97 -19.09 -10.87
CA PHE A 34 15.48 -19.96 -9.80
C PHE A 34 13.95 -20.04 -9.82
N ASN A 35 13.39 -21.11 -9.24
CA ASN A 35 11.95 -21.23 -9.08
C ASN A 35 11.52 -20.72 -7.71
N LEU A 36 10.38 -20.04 -7.65
CA LEU A 36 9.69 -19.70 -6.42
C LEU A 36 9.04 -20.98 -5.85
N THR A 37 9.80 -21.72 -5.06
CA THR A 37 9.38 -23.03 -4.52
C THR A 37 9.30 -23.04 -3.00
N ASN A 38 8.52 -23.99 -2.47
CA ASN A 38 8.64 -24.36 -1.07
C ASN A 38 9.97 -25.08 -0.85
N THR A 39 10.93 -24.45 -0.18
CA THR A 39 12.16 -25.15 0.26
C THR A 39 11.98 -25.94 1.57
N SER A 40 10.79 -25.93 2.18
CA SER A 40 10.46 -26.65 3.42
C SER A 40 9.93 -28.05 3.15
N ASN A 41 9.90 -28.88 4.20
CA ASN A 41 9.31 -30.21 4.17
C ASN A 41 7.80 -30.11 3.79
N PRO A 42 7.31 -30.84 2.75
CA PRO A 42 5.94 -30.70 2.26
C PRO A 42 4.83 -31.04 3.25
N ALA A 43 5.14 -31.75 4.34
CA ALA A 43 4.18 -32.29 5.29
C ALA A 43 3.52 -31.23 6.21
N ASP A 44 4.10 -30.03 6.32
CA ASP A 44 3.76 -29.10 7.41
C ASP A 44 2.95 -27.85 7.02
N ASP A 45 2.58 -27.60 5.76
CA ASP A 45 1.96 -26.30 5.46
C ASP A 45 1.06 -26.24 4.20
N SER A 46 -0.19 -26.69 4.37
CA SER A 46 -1.25 -26.53 3.36
C SER A 46 -1.53 -25.06 3.03
N ASN A 47 -1.43 -24.17 4.04
CA ASN A 47 -1.70 -22.74 3.89
C ASN A 47 -0.60 -22.08 3.08
N PHE A 48 0.67 -22.34 3.38
CA PHE A 48 1.79 -21.84 2.57
C PHE A 48 1.67 -22.29 1.11
N THR A 49 1.30 -23.55 0.87
CA THR A 49 1.15 -24.06 -0.50
C THR A 49 0.04 -23.32 -1.25
N GLN A 50 -1.13 -23.13 -0.61
CA GLN A 50 -2.23 -22.36 -1.18
C GLN A 50 -1.87 -20.89 -1.42
N ASN A 51 -1.17 -20.29 -0.47
CA ASN A 51 -0.67 -18.92 -0.54
C ASN A 51 0.30 -18.76 -1.71
N LEU A 52 1.28 -19.66 -1.82
CA LEU A 52 2.24 -19.66 -2.92
C LEU A 52 1.53 -19.82 -4.28
N GLU A 53 0.54 -20.71 -4.41
CA GLU A 53 -0.27 -20.84 -5.63
C GLU A 53 -1.06 -19.57 -5.97
N SER A 54 -1.47 -18.80 -4.96
CA SER A 54 -2.15 -17.52 -5.16
C SER A 54 -1.17 -16.44 -5.63
N ILE A 55 0.05 -16.39 -5.06
CA ILE A 55 1.14 -15.49 -5.51
C ILE A 55 1.51 -15.74 -6.97
N LYS A 56 1.55 -17.01 -7.39
CA LYS A 56 1.80 -17.37 -8.80
C LYS A 56 0.77 -16.77 -9.77
N LYS A 57 -0.39 -16.31 -9.28
CA LYS A 57 -1.42 -15.64 -10.11
C LYS A 57 -1.36 -14.12 -10.01
N MET A 58 -0.58 -13.56 -9.09
CA MET A 58 -0.53 -12.12 -8.78
C MET A 58 0.89 -11.56 -8.97
N THR A 59 1.57 -11.88 -10.06
CA THR A 59 2.98 -11.50 -10.22
C THR A 59 3.22 -9.99 -10.33
N TYR A 60 2.19 -9.21 -10.64
CA TYR A 60 2.26 -7.74 -10.69
C TYR A 60 2.61 -7.12 -9.33
N ILE A 61 2.38 -7.81 -8.21
CA ILE A 61 2.77 -7.35 -6.85
C ILE A 61 4.28 -7.10 -6.72
N PHE A 62 5.08 -7.75 -7.58
CA PHE A 62 6.53 -7.58 -7.64
C PHE A 62 6.96 -6.47 -8.60
N ASN A 63 6.05 -5.85 -9.35
CA ASN A 63 6.39 -4.77 -10.28
C ASN A 63 7.12 -3.60 -9.61
N PRO A 64 6.72 -3.11 -8.42
CA PRO A 64 7.47 -2.07 -7.70
C PRO A 64 8.93 -2.45 -7.46
N MET A 65 9.18 -3.68 -6.99
CA MET A 65 10.53 -4.23 -6.84
C MET A 65 11.27 -4.31 -8.18
N LYS A 66 10.61 -4.75 -9.26
CA LYS A 66 11.21 -4.81 -10.61
C LYS A 66 11.63 -3.43 -11.09
N TRP A 67 10.75 -2.44 -10.98
CA TRP A 67 11.02 -1.06 -11.41
C TRP A 67 12.17 -0.45 -10.61
N ARG A 68 12.19 -0.67 -9.30
CA ARG A 68 13.27 -0.23 -8.42
C ARG A 68 14.62 -0.81 -8.82
N TRP A 69 14.72 -2.14 -8.94
CA TRP A 69 15.97 -2.80 -9.31
C TRP A 69 16.46 -2.38 -10.71
N ALA A 70 15.53 -2.14 -11.64
CA ALA A 70 15.85 -1.59 -12.95
C ALA A 70 16.38 -0.15 -12.86
N ALA A 71 15.73 0.73 -12.07
CA ALA A 71 16.13 2.13 -11.92
C ALA A 71 17.45 2.30 -11.15
N GLU A 72 17.61 1.64 -10.01
CA GLU A 72 18.75 1.85 -9.10
C GLU A 72 20.02 1.11 -9.53
N LYS A 73 19.87 -0.06 -10.16
CA LYS A 73 20.98 -1.01 -10.41
C LYS A 73 21.01 -1.59 -11.82
N GLN A 74 20.10 -1.16 -12.71
CA GLN A 74 19.99 -1.69 -14.07
C GLN A 74 19.78 -3.21 -14.10
N VAL A 75 19.08 -3.74 -13.11
CA VAL A 75 18.78 -5.17 -13.00
C VAL A 75 17.39 -5.44 -13.58
N GLU A 76 17.33 -6.34 -14.55
CA GLU A 76 16.08 -6.81 -15.13
C GLU A 76 15.61 -8.06 -14.39
N ILE A 77 14.37 -8.04 -13.89
CA ILE A 77 13.73 -9.18 -13.24
C ILE A 77 12.54 -9.61 -14.09
N THR A 78 12.51 -10.87 -14.48
CA THR A 78 11.39 -11.49 -15.20
C THR A 78 10.78 -12.59 -14.34
N ILE A 79 9.44 -12.66 -14.31
CA ILE A 79 8.69 -13.66 -13.55
C ILE A 79 7.80 -14.42 -14.53
N ASN A 80 8.11 -15.68 -14.75
CA ASN A 80 7.43 -16.56 -15.70
C ASN A 80 6.61 -17.60 -14.94
N ASN A 81 5.28 -17.53 -15.06
CA ASN A 81 4.40 -18.56 -14.55
C ASN A 81 4.09 -19.58 -15.64
N SER A 82 4.34 -20.85 -15.36
CA SER A 82 3.93 -21.95 -16.23
C SER A 82 2.80 -22.72 -15.56
N THR A 83 1.60 -22.58 -16.10
CA THR A 83 0.42 -23.33 -15.64
C THR A 83 0.61 -24.84 -15.83
N ALA A 84 1.31 -25.24 -16.88
CA ALA A 84 1.56 -26.65 -17.21
C ALA A 84 2.45 -27.34 -16.17
N THR A 85 3.51 -26.67 -15.72
CA THR A 85 4.47 -27.21 -14.75
C THR A 85 4.17 -26.78 -13.32
N LYS A 86 3.19 -25.89 -13.11
CA LYS A 86 2.90 -25.22 -11.84
C LYS A 86 4.14 -24.57 -11.22
N THR A 87 5.05 -24.07 -12.05
CA THR A 87 6.26 -23.37 -11.61
C THR A 87 6.13 -21.87 -11.84
N CYS A 88 6.81 -21.11 -10.98
CA CYS A 88 7.01 -19.67 -11.15
C CYS A 88 8.52 -19.47 -11.18
N GLU A 89 9.06 -19.31 -12.37
CA GLU A 89 10.49 -19.10 -12.60
C GLU A 89 10.80 -17.61 -12.52
N ILE A 90 11.81 -17.28 -11.73
CA ILE A 90 12.38 -15.95 -11.61
C ILE A 90 13.69 -15.94 -12.38
N ILE A 91 13.81 -15.02 -13.34
CA ILE A 91 15.04 -14.76 -14.10
C ILE A 91 15.51 -13.36 -13.74
N ILE A 92 16.75 -13.24 -13.28
CA ILE A 92 17.39 -11.97 -12.96
C ILE A 92 18.57 -11.79 -13.91
N LYS A 93 18.65 -10.64 -14.57
CA LYS A 93 19.79 -10.24 -15.40
C LYS A 93 20.39 -8.97 -14.81
N GLY A 94 21.59 -9.08 -14.30
CA GLY A 94 22.29 -8.03 -13.58
C GLY A 94 23.70 -8.47 -13.20
N ARG A 95 24.40 -7.66 -12.42
CA ARG A 95 25.70 -8.08 -11.88
C ARG A 95 25.49 -9.20 -10.87
N ASP A 96 26.42 -10.15 -10.78
CA ASP A 96 26.38 -11.25 -9.81
C ASP A 96 26.02 -10.82 -8.38
N SER A 97 26.62 -9.74 -7.89
CA SER A 97 26.33 -9.22 -6.54
C SER A 97 24.89 -8.73 -6.38
N ASP A 98 24.34 -8.12 -7.43
CA ASP A 98 22.97 -7.61 -7.43
C ASP A 98 21.96 -8.75 -7.61
N ASN A 99 22.26 -9.74 -8.46
CA ASN A 99 21.48 -10.97 -8.61
C ASN A 99 21.32 -11.69 -7.27
N ALA A 100 22.41 -11.82 -6.50
CA ALA A 100 22.37 -12.41 -5.16
C ALA A 100 21.48 -11.60 -4.18
N ASN A 101 21.51 -10.27 -4.26
CA ASN A 101 20.69 -9.40 -3.42
C ASN A 101 19.20 -9.50 -3.77
N VAL A 102 18.84 -9.50 -5.06
CA VAL A 102 17.46 -9.73 -5.51
C VAL A 102 16.97 -11.09 -5.04
N LYS A 103 17.78 -12.15 -5.19
CA LYS A 103 17.43 -13.48 -4.69
C LYS A 103 17.17 -13.47 -3.18
N LYS A 104 17.99 -12.74 -2.40
CA LYS A 104 17.79 -12.58 -0.96
C LYS A 104 16.46 -11.91 -0.62
N GLU A 105 16.00 -10.93 -1.42
CA GLU A 105 14.68 -10.32 -1.24
C GLU A 105 13.54 -11.34 -1.50
N PHE A 106 13.64 -12.15 -2.56
CA PHE A 106 12.68 -13.25 -2.80
C PHE A 106 12.73 -14.33 -1.71
N ASP A 107 13.91 -14.72 -1.24
CA ASP A 107 14.07 -15.68 -0.15
C ASP A 107 13.45 -15.14 1.15
N ALA A 108 13.65 -13.85 1.44
CA ALA A 108 13.01 -13.18 2.57
C ALA A 108 11.49 -13.18 2.43
N PHE A 109 10.95 -12.80 1.27
CA PHE A 109 9.52 -12.86 0.97
C PHE A 109 8.95 -14.27 1.19
N ILE A 110 9.65 -15.32 0.75
CA ILE A 110 9.23 -16.71 0.99
C ILE A 110 9.28 -17.08 2.47
N GLY A 111 10.29 -16.62 3.19
CA GLY A 111 10.38 -16.77 4.64
C GLY A 111 9.19 -16.15 5.37
N TRP A 112 8.79 -14.95 4.96
CA TRP A 112 7.59 -14.28 5.44
C TRP A 112 6.35 -15.08 5.12
N LEU A 113 6.12 -15.39 3.83
CA LEU A 113 4.94 -16.10 3.34
C LEU A 113 4.61 -17.39 4.10
N ARG A 114 5.63 -18.09 4.64
CA ARG A 114 5.48 -19.29 5.49
C ARG A 114 4.79 -19.06 6.82
N ILE A 115 4.93 -17.87 7.40
CA ILE A 115 4.44 -17.59 8.76
C ILE A 115 2.99 -17.11 8.74
N TYR A 116 2.46 -16.78 7.56
CA TYR A 116 1.15 -16.13 7.41
C TYR A 116 0.05 -17.10 7.01
N ALA A 117 -1.15 -16.86 7.54
CA ALA A 117 -2.28 -17.78 7.35
C ALA A 117 -2.99 -17.52 6.03
N VAL A 118 -3.07 -16.25 5.60
CA VAL A 118 -3.87 -15.78 4.48
C VAL A 118 -3.06 -14.73 3.71
N ILE A 119 -3.22 -14.68 2.39
CA ILE A 119 -2.78 -13.54 1.58
C ILE A 119 -3.97 -12.64 1.30
N ARG A 120 -3.79 -11.33 1.47
CA ARG A 120 -4.74 -10.32 1.01
C ARG A 120 -4.10 -9.46 -0.06
N HIS A 121 -4.87 -9.03 -1.06
CA HIS A 121 -4.38 -8.10 -2.07
C HIS A 121 -4.07 -6.76 -1.40
N PRO A 122 -3.05 -5.99 -1.86
CA PRO A 122 -2.70 -4.71 -1.25
C PRO A 122 -3.79 -3.64 -1.40
N ASN A 123 -4.93 -3.97 -2.03
CA ASN A 123 -6.07 -3.08 -2.24
C ASN A 123 -7.34 -3.59 -1.51
N ASP A 124 -7.27 -4.70 -0.77
CA ASP A 124 -8.41 -5.31 -0.05
C ASP A 124 -8.83 -4.56 1.23
N TYR A 125 -8.50 -3.28 1.30
CA TYR A 125 -8.86 -2.42 2.40
C TYR A 125 -10.38 -2.19 2.39
N VAL A 126 -10.94 -1.99 3.58
CA VAL A 126 -12.29 -1.44 3.68
C VAL A 126 -12.23 0.02 3.26
N SER A 127 -12.99 0.35 2.24
CA SER A 127 -13.14 1.71 1.72
C SER A 127 -13.37 2.70 2.86
N PRO A 128 -12.67 3.86 2.85
CA PRO A 128 -12.86 4.87 3.87
C PRO A 128 -14.32 5.28 3.99
N ARG A 129 -14.82 5.37 5.23
CA ARG A 129 -16.18 5.84 5.50
C ARG A 129 -16.21 6.95 6.53
N ILE A 130 -17.18 7.84 6.37
CA ILE A 130 -17.49 8.87 7.36
C ILE A 130 -18.02 8.19 8.63
N LEU A 131 -17.64 8.73 9.79
CA LEU A 131 -18.19 8.31 11.08
C LEU A 131 -19.69 8.61 11.14
N ARG A 132 -20.47 7.72 11.78
CA ARG A 132 -21.92 7.94 11.94
C ARG A 132 -22.23 9.31 12.56
N PRO A 133 -23.32 9.99 12.15
CA PRO A 133 -23.65 11.34 12.61
C PRO A 133 -23.64 11.53 14.13
N ALA A 134 -24.07 10.51 14.88
CA ALA A 134 -24.11 10.52 16.34
C ALA A 134 -22.72 10.71 16.99
N MET A 135 -21.65 10.20 16.39
CA MET A 135 -20.28 10.31 16.91
C MET A 135 -19.53 11.49 16.29
N ARG A 136 -19.92 11.90 15.08
CA ARG A 136 -19.23 12.91 14.27
C ARG A 136 -19.03 14.25 15.00
N LYS A 137 -20.04 14.69 15.74
CA LYS A 137 -20.00 15.96 16.49
C LYS A 137 -18.81 16.04 17.45
N ASP A 138 -18.47 14.92 18.09
CA ASP A 138 -17.39 14.83 19.08
C ASP A 138 -16.04 14.43 18.46
N CYS A 139 -16.00 14.26 17.13
CA CYS A 139 -14.87 13.75 16.37
C CYS A 139 -14.40 14.72 15.26
N ARG A 140 -14.87 15.97 15.23
CA ARG A 140 -14.40 16.98 14.25
C ARG A 140 -12.88 17.18 14.24
N HIS A 141 -12.26 17.17 15.41
CA HIS A 141 -10.81 17.27 15.54
C HIS A 141 -10.04 16.08 14.91
N ILE A 142 -10.69 14.91 14.76
CA ILE A 142 -10.13 13.76 14.03
C ILE A 142 -10.22 14.04 12.53
N GLU A 143 -11.38 14.48 12.05
CA GLU A 143 -11.60 14.91 10.66
C GLU A 143 -10.57 15.96 10.22
N GLU A 144 -10.33 16.99 11.06
CA GLU A 144 -9.31 18.00 10.80
C GLU A 144 -7.87 17.44 10.74
N ARG A 145 -7.58 16.34 11.44
CA ARG A 145 -6.27 15.66 11.36
C ARG A 145 -6.16 14.78 10.13
N ILE A 146 -7.25 14.12 9.74
CA ILE A 146 -7.32 13.36 8.48
C ILE A 146 -7.07 14.33 7.32
N SER A 147 -7.81 15.44 7.24
CA SER A 147 -7.66 16.41 6.16
C SER A 147 -6.24 16.99 6.09
N ARG A 148 -5.54 17.17 7.23
CA ARG A 148 -4.15 17.60 7.21
C ARG A 148 -3.22 16.61 6.50
N VAL A 149 -3.53 15.33 6.47
CA VAL A 149 -2.66 14.33 5.81
C VAL A 149 -3.20 13.83 4.47
N THR A 150 -4.48 14.05 4.15
CA THR A 150 -5.11 13.51 2.93
C THR A 150 -5.63 14.54 1.94
N ASP A 151 -5.75 15.83 2.30
CA ASP A 151 -6.32 16.84 1.39
C ASP A 151 -5.30 17.31 0.34
N THR A 152 -5.43 16.87 -0.91
CA THR A 152 -4.52 17.27 -2.01
C THR A 152 -4.54 18.78 -2.30
N LYS A 153 -5.55 19.51 -1.81
CA LYS A 153 -5.70 20.95 -2.02
C LYS A 153 -4.86 21.80 -1.05
N ARG A 154 -4.17 21.17 -0.08
CA ARG A 154 -3.26 21.90 0.81
C ARG A 154 -2.19 22.65 0.01
N THR A 155 -1.99 23.92 0.34
CA THR A 155 -1.02 24.77 -0.35
C THR A 155 0.39 24.56 0.20
N PRO A 156 1.45 24.94 -0.55
CA PRO A 156 2.81 24.96 -0.02
C PRO A 156 2.96 25.78 1.27
N VAL A 157 2.15 26.83 1.45
CA VAL A 157 2.14 27.65 2.67
C VAL A 157 1.58 26.87 3.85
N ASP A 158 0.52 26.07 3.65
CA ASP A 158 -0.05 25.23 4.71
C ASP A 158 0.93 24.16 5.16
N LEU A 159 1.70 23.60 4.22
CA LEU A 159 2.75 22.62 4.51
C LEU A 159 3.91 23.30 5.26
N TYR A 160 4.37 24.45 4.78
CA TYR A 160 5.46 25.21 5.42
C TYR A 160 5.14 25.60 6.88
N LYS A 161 3.90 25.98 7.20
CA LYS A 161 3.46 26.25 8.58
C LYS A 161 3.52 25.02 9.49
N GLY A 162 3.36 23.81 8.92
CA GLY A 162 3.45 22.56 9.67
C GLY A 162 4.88 22.15 10.02
N VAL A 163 5.86 22.63 9.25
CA VAL A 163 7.27 22.26 9.42
C VAL A 163 8.14 23.36 10.03
N GLN A 164 7.82 24.64 9.82
CA GLN A 164 8.64 25.77 10.25
C GLN A 164 7.85 26.71 11.17
N GLY A 165 8.58 27.46 11.99
CA GLY A 165 8.02 28.45 12.91
C GLY A 165 7.84 27.94 14.34
N SER A 166 7.41 28.83 15.24
CA SER A 166 7.32 28.56 16.68
C SER A 166 6.23 27.55 17.06
N THR A 167 5.29 27.27 16.16
CA THR A 167 4.20 26.32 16.36
C THR A 167 4.51 24.94 15.77
N ALA A 168 5.62 24.78 15.05
CA ALA A 168 6.00 23.50 14.48
C ALA A 168 6.38 22.51 15.60
N THR A 169 5.72 21.36 15.61
CA THR A 169 6.02 20.25 16.51
C THR A 169 6.53 19.07 15.70
N ARG A 170 6.99 18.02 16.40
CA ARG A 170 7.30 16.75 15.76
C ARG A 170 6.11 16.19 14.99
N GLU A 171 4.92 16.25 15.59
CA GLU A 171 3.71 15.68 15.01
C GLU A 171 3.21 16.48 13.80
N THR A 172 3.29 17.81 13.81
CA THR A 172 2.93 18.61 12.62
C THR A 172 3.93 18.37 11.48
N ARG A 173 5.21 18.10 11.80
CA ARG A 173 6.21 17.67 10.80
C ARG A 173 5.88 16.27 10.25
N MET A 174 5.48 15.33 11.10
CA MET A 174 4.99 14.01 10.67
C MET A 174 3.74 14.13 9.80
N GLU A 175 2.81 15.03 10.10
CA GLU A 175 1.63 15.30 9.26
C GLU A 175 2.04 15.76 7.85
N VAL A 176 3.09 16.59 7.72
CA VAL A 176 3.59 17.02 6.40
C VAL A 176 4.27 15.87 5.66
N VAL A 177 5.08 15.05 6.33
CA VAL A 177 5.67 13.84 5.71
C VAL A 177 4.58 12.88 5.23
N ALA A 178 3.59 12.61 6.09
CA ALA A 178 2.43 11.79 5.75
C ALA A 178 1.67 12.37 4.56
N TRP A 179 1.42 13.68 4.54
CA TRP A 179 0.77 14.34 3.41
C TRP A 179 1.55 14.19 2.10
N ILE A 180 2.88 14.36 2.12
CA ILE A 180 3.70 14.19 0.92
C ILE A 180 3.60 12.74 0.43
N ALA A 181 3.75 11.77 1.33
CA ALA A 181 3.66 10.36 0.97
C ALA A 181 2.30 9.99 0.36
N VAL A 182 1.21 10.38 1.02
CA VAL A 182 -0.16 10.06 0.60
C VAL A 182 -0.55 10.84 -0.65
N CYS A 183 -0.50 12.17 -0.60
CA CYS A 183 -1.08 13.02 -1.64
C CYS A 183 -0.18 13.21 -2.88
N LYS A 184 1.14 13.02 -2.78
CA LYS A 184 2.06 13.20 -3.93
C LYS A 184 2.65 11.90 -4.47
N PHE A 185 2.74 10.88 -3.64
CA PHE A 185 3.37 9.60 -4.01
C PHE A 185 2.42 8.41 -3.87
N ASP A 186 1.13 8.68 -3.68
CA ASP A 186 0.05 7.70 -3.61
C ASP A 186 0.33 6.53 -2.66
N CYS A 187 1.02 6.84 -1.55
CA CYS A 187 1.24 5.89 -0.48
C CYS A 187 -0.01 5.79 0.38
N LYS A 188 -0.19 4.63 1.02
CA LYS A 188 -1.28 4.44 1.98
C LYS A 188 -0.78 4.45 3.41
N LEU A 189 -1.29 5.36 4.23
CA LEU A 189 -0.90 5.52 5.63
C LEU A 189 -1.79 4.69 6.56
N GLU A 190 -1.17 3.90 7.45
CA GLU A 190 -1.88 3.07 8.41
C GLU A 190 -1.21 3.00 9.79
N GLY A 191 -1.78 2.21 10.70
CA GLY A 191 -1.07 1.74 11.88
C GLY A 191 -0.90 2.78 12.99
N GLY A 192 0.32 2.90 13.52
CA GLY A 192 0.59 3.56 14.80
C GLY A 192 0.26 5.05 14.81
N PHE A 193 0.61 5.76 13.73
CA PHE A 193 0.35 7.19 13.62
C PHE A 193 -1.14 7.53 13.51
N VAL A 194 -1.89 6.75 12.71
CA VAL A 194 -3.35 6.92 12.58
C VAL A 194 -4.02 6.71 13.93
N ARG A 195 -3.64 5.65 14.65
CA ARG A 195 -4.14 5.34 15.99
C ARG A 195 -3.79 6.43 17.01
N ASP A 196 -2.50 6.69 17.19
CA ASP A 196 -2.00 7.48 18.31
C ASP A 196 -2.24 8.97 18.09
N TRP A 197 -1.96 9.49 16.89
CA TRP A 197 -2.03 10.93 16.63
C TRP A 197 -3.36 11.34 15.99
N ILE A 198 -3.73 10.77 14.86
CA ILE A 198 -4.94 11.20 14.11
C ILE A 198 -6.21 10.95 14.93
N VAL A 199 -6.37 9.76 15.51
CA VAL A 199 -7.56 9.45 16.32
C VAL A 199 -7.35 9.80 17.79
N GLY A 200 -6.26 9.33 18.39
CA GLY A 200 -6.01 9.45 19.83
C GLY A 200 -5.54 10.83 20.30
N HIS A 201 -4.90 11.62 19.44
CA HIS A 201 -4.21 12.86 19.80
C HIS A 201 -3.19 12.67 20.96
N TYR A 202 -2.52 11.53 20.98
CA TYR A 202 -1.54 11.15 21.99
C TYR A 202 -0.15 11.60 21.60
N THR A 203 0.50 12.29 22.52
CA THR A 203 1.93 12.62 22.44
C THR A 203 2.62 12.17 23.71
N LEU A 204 3.75 11.50 23.56
CA LEU A 204 4.59 11.13 24.70
C LEU A 204 6.05 11.29 24.30
N ARG A 205 6.85 11.79 25.25
CA ARG A 205 8.30 11.91 25.14
C ARG A 205 8.96 11.09 26.26
N PRO A 206 10.18 10.59 26.07
CA PRO A 206 10.86 9.83 27.11
C PRO A 206 11.11 10.72 28.34
N PRO A 207 10.72 10.28 29.55
CA PRO A 207 10.86 11.09 30.76
C PRO A 207 12.34 11.33 31.07
N GLY A 208 12.68 12.58 31.42
CA GLY A 208 14.05 12.96 31.79
C GLY A 208 15.03 13.09 30.62
N VAL A 209 14.58 12.92 29.37
CA VAL A 209 15.43 13.05 28.18
C VAL A 209 15.15 14.38 27.48
N THR A 210 16.02 15.37 27.71
CA THR A 210 15.89 16.72 27.14
C THR A 210 16.43 16.85 25.73
N ASP A 211 17.39 15.99 25.36
CA ASP A 211 18.01 15.96 24.03
C ASP A 211 17.24 14.98 23.13
N PRO A 212 16.53 15.47 22.08
CA PRO A 212 15.75 14.61 21.21
C PRO A 212 16.55 13.57 20.43
N LYS A 213 17.86 13.77 20.20
CA LYS A 213 18.70 12.76 19.52
C LYS A 213 18.72 11.43 20.27
N LYS A 214 18.65 11.49 21.60
CA LYS A 214 18.61 10.30 22.47
C LYS A 214 17.29 9.53 22.38
N TRP A 215 16.33 10.01 21.58
CA TRP A 215 15.13 9.26 21.27
C TRP A 215 15.35 8.19 20.21
N ILE A 216 16.49 8.22 19.50
CA ILE A 216 16.88 7.20 18.53
C ILE A 216 17.51 6.02 19.27
N ASP A 217 17.00 4.83 19.02
CA ASP A 217 17.56 3.56 19.47
C ASP A 217 18.62 3.09 18.47
N THR A 218 19.88 3.24 18.84
CA THR A 218 21.04 2.86 18.03
C THR A 218 21.48 1.41 18.28
N SER A 219 20.70 0.61 19.00
CA SER A 219 21.06 -0.79 19.28
C SER A 219 20.90 -1.73 18.08
N ASN A 220 20.15 -1.30 17.06
CA ASN A 220 19.89 -2.07 15.85
C ASN A 220 20.53 -1.41 14.62
N PRO A 221 20.84 -2.18 13.56
CA PRO A 221 21.36 -1.62 12.31
C PRO A 221 20.40 -0.64 11.62
N MET A 222 19.09 -0.84 11.82
CA MET A 222 18.05 0.06 11.33
C MET A 222 17.65 1.04 12.43
N PRO A 223 17.54 2.34 12.13
CA PRO A 223 17.11 3.31 13.12
C PRO A 223 15.68 3.00 13.56
N ALA A 224 15.47 3.07 14.86
CA ALA A 224 14.15 3.01 15.47
C ALA A 224 14.07 4.08 16.56
N LEU A 225 12.87 4.49 16.94
CA LEU A 225 12.72 5.30 18.15
C LEU A 225 12.57 4.42 19.39
N VAL A 226 13.04 4.95 20.52
CA VAL A 226 12.76 4.37 21.83
C VAL A 226 11.24 4.26 22.04
N LYS A 227 10.80 3.13 22.59
CA LYS A 227 9.38 2.72 22.61
C LYS A 227 8.46 3.68 23.39
N GLN A 228 9.00 4.59 24.17
CA GLN A 228 8.28 5.61 24.94
C GLN A 228 7.83 6.80 24.09
N VAL A 229 8.41 7.01 22.90
CA VAL A 229 7.97 8.10 22.00
C VAL A 229 6.65 7.73 21.35
N ILE A 230 5.69 8.67 21.38
CA ILE A 230 4.36 8.53 20.78
C ILE A 230 4.00 9.84 20.04
N PRO A 231 3.49 9.76 18.79
CA PRO A 231 3.51 8.59 17.90
C PRO A 231 4.96 8.16 17.61
N CYS A 232 5.22 6.89 17.31
CA CYS A 232 6.60 6.40 17.15
C CYS A 232 7.12 6.66 15.73
N ASP A 233 6.33 6.24 14.76
CA ASP A 233 6.66 6.07 13.36
C ASP A 233 5.45 6.35 12.46
N LEU A 234 5.71 6.47 11.16
CA LEU A 234 4.73 6.45 10.09
C LEU A 234 4.82 5.10 9.37
N ASP A 235 3.71 4.35 9.28
CA ASP A 235 3.65 3.11 8.50
C ASP A 235 2.94 3.38 7.17
N CYS A 236 3.68 3.32 6.06
CA CYS A 236 3.14 3.58 4.73
C CYS A 236 3.35 2.41 3.77
N HIS A 237 2.31 2.03 3.05
CA HIS A 237 2.42 1.11 1.92
C HIS A 237 2.72 1.88 0.65
N LEU A 238 3.71 1.40 -0.09
CA LEU A 238 4.03 1.92 -1.41
C LEU A 238 2.91 1.59 -2.40
N PRO A 239 2.73 2.41 -3.45
CA PRO A 239 1.74 2.11 -4.48
C PRO A 239 2.12 0.83 -5.25
N SER A 240 1.14 -0.02 -5.51
CA SER A 240 1.32 -1.27 -6.27
C SER A 240 1.38 -1.05 -7.79
N HIS A 241 0.88 0.09 -8.27
CA HIS A 241 0.67 0.38 -9.68
C HIS A 241 1.67 1.39 -10.27
N MET A 242 2.58 1.95 -9.46
CA MET A 242 3.62 2.86 -9.95
C MET A 242 4.95 2.72 -9.21
N TYR A 243 6.04 3.17 -9.86
CA TYR A 243 7.36 3.21 -9.25
C TYR A 243 7.45 4.34 -8.21
N PHE A 244 7.88 3.99 -7.00
CA PHE A 244 8.18 4.96 -5.96
C PHE A 244 9.65 5.38 -6.06
N ASP A 245 9.87 6.62 -6.50
CA ASP A 245 11.20 7.23 -6.59
C ASP A 245 11.59 7.85 -5.24
N ILE A 246 12.48 7.16 -4.51
CA ILE A 246 12.92 7.56 -3.18
C ILE A 246 13.73 8.86 -3.18
N GLU A 247 14.51 9.12 -4.24
CA GLU A 247 15.30 10.35 -4.36
C GLU A 247 14.36 11.54 -4.59
N LYS A 248 13.37 11.39 -5.47
CA LYS A 248 12.33 12.39 -5.68
C LYS A 248 11.51 12.65 -4.41
N PHE A 249 11.25 11.62 -3.61
CA PHE A 249 10.60 11.77 -2.31
C PHE A 249 11.45 12.61 -1.34
N GLN A 250 12.75 12.32 -1.23
CA GLN A 250 13.68 13.14 -0.44
C GLN A 250 13.77 14.58 -0.94
N ASP A 251 13.79 14.81 -2.25
CA ASP A 251 13.78 16.16 -2.82
C ASP A 251 12.50 16.93 -2.46
N GLU A 252 11.34 16.27 -2.49
CA GLU A 252 10.09 16.89 -2.05
C GLU A 252 10.08 17.24 -0.57
N LEU A 253 10.65 16.39 0.28
CA LEU A 253 10.82 16.66 1.72
C LEU A 253 11.76 17.84 1.97
N TYR A 254 12.87 17.90 1.25
CA TYR A 254 13.89 18.94 1.40
C TYR A 254 13.35 20.34 1.12
N LYS A 255 12.40 20.49 0.18
CA LYS A 255 11.71 21.76 -0.11
C LYS A 255 11.05 22.40 1.11
N TYR A 256 10.70 21.59 2.11
CA TYR A 256 10.06 22.04 3.36
C TYR A 256 11.05 22.06 4.55
N GLY A 257 12.34 21.79 4.33
CA GLY A 257 13.35 21.77 5.38
C GLY A 257 13.22 20.57 6.33
N LEU A 258 12.69 19.45 5.81
CA LEU A 258 12.73 18.14 6.44
C LEU A 258 14.01 17.43 5.99
N THR A 259 14.78 16.93 6.95
CA THR A 259 15.98 16.11 6.65
C THR A 259 15.62 14.64 6.79
N CYS A 260 16.08 13.80 5.86
CA CYS A 260 15.73 12.39 5.81
C CYS A 260 16.94 11.54 5.44
N GLU A 261 17.33 10.61 6.31
CA GLU A 261 18.26 9.53 6.00
C GLU A 261 17.47 8.29 5.59
N VAL A 262 17.92 7.60 4.54
CA VAL A 262 17.24 6.42 3.99
C VAL A 262 18.06 5.17 4.28
N HIS A 263 17.46 4.23 4.98
CA HIS A 263 18.01 2.90 5.21
C HIS A 263 17.16 1.87 4.49
N ARG A 264 17.81 0.84 3.93
CA ARG A 264 17.13 -0.22 3.19
C ARG A 264 17.26 -1.54 3.94
N ASP A 265 16.13 -2.17 4.22
CA ASP A 265 16.03 -3.58 4.58
C ASP A 265 15.58 -4.40 3.35
N ALA A 266 15.48 -5.72 3.42
CA ALA A 266 15.06 -6.54 2.28
C ALA A 266 13.64 -6.23 1.76
N TRP A 267 12.77 -5.70 2.62
CA TRP A 267 11.31 -5.68 2.40
C TRP A 267 10.66 -4.30 2.61
N ARG A 268 11.43 -3.32 3.10
CA ARG A 268 10.99 -1.93 3.27
C ARG A 268 12.14 -0.93 3.19
N TYR A 269 11.82 0.34 3.07
CA TYR A 269 12.73 1.41 3.48
C TYR A 269 12.39 1.86 4.89
N VAL A 270 13.41 2.15 5.69
CA VAL A 270 13.30 2.79 7.00
C VAL A 270 13.93 4.16 6.87
N LEU A 271 13.12 5.20 7.01
CA LEU A 271 13.55 6.58 6.87
C LEU A 271 13.66 7.20 8.26
N LEU A 272 14.78 7.84 8.55
CA LEU A 272 14.99 8.62 9.77
C LEU A 272 14.90 10.10 9.45
N PHE A 273 13.96 10.78 10.08
CA PHE A 273 13.72 12.20 9.90
C PHE A 273 14.29 13.01 11.05
N ASP A 274 14.81 14.18 10.70
CA ASP A 274 14.98 15.28 11.64
C ASP A 274 15.81 14.94 12.89
N GLU A 275 16.81 14.07 12.75
CA GLU A 275 17.75 13.68 13.82
C GLU A 275 18.25 14.89 14.62
N ASP A 276 18.67 15.93 13.92
CA ASP A 276 19.27 17.12 14.53
C ASP A 276 18.28 18.24 14.85
N LYS A 277 16.96 18.04 14.67
CA LYS A 277 15.98 19.10 14.88
C LYS A 277 15.53 19.18 16.34
N PRO A 278 15.32 20.40 16.88
CA PRO A 278 14.78 20.58 18.24
C PRO A 278 13.39 19.99 18.45
N THR A 279 12.59 19.86 17.39
CA THR A 279 11.27 19.21 17.43
C THR A 279 11.40 17.72 17.76
N GLY A 280 12.53 17.12 17.40
CA GLY A 280 12.90 15.73 17.64
C GLY A 280 12.62 14.78 16.49
N PRO A 281 13.34 13.64 16.45
CA PRO A 281 13.35 12.73 15.33
C PRO A 281 12.09 11.86 15.27
N PHE A 282 11.83 11.31 14.09
CA PHE A 282 10.83 10.26 13.86
C PHE A 282 11.22 9.36 12.72
N THR A 283 10.60 8.19 12.65
CA THR A 283 10.87 7.22 11.57
C THR A 283 9.65 7.03 10.68
N MET A 284 9.88 6.54 9.46
CA MET A 284 8.83 6.09 8.54
C MET A 284 9.25 4.76 7.94
N ASP A 285 8.34 3.79 7.94
CA ASP A 285 8.48 2.56 7.20
C ASP A 285 7.72 2.68 5.87
N LEU A 286 8.44 2.56 4.76
CA LEU A 286 7.86 2.42 3.41
C LEU A 286 7.85 0.94 3.02
N ILE A 287 6.69 0.31 3.12
CA ILE A 287 6.47 -1.13 2.96
C ILE A 287 6.23 -1.45 1.48
N GLU A 288 7.00 -2.40 0.97
CA GLU A 288 6.87 -2.85 -0.43
C GLU A 288 5.57 -3.65 -0.66
N PRO A 289 4.91 -3.53 -1.83
CA PRO A 289 3.58 -4.11 -2.03
C PRO A 289 3.54 -5.64 -2.01
N HIS A 290 4.60 -6.30 -2.48
CA HIS A 290 4.70 -7.76 -2.38
C HIS A 290 4.78 -8.24 -0.92
N VAL A 291 5.22 -7.38 0.01
CA VAL A 291 5.31 -7.68 1.44
C VAL A 291 4.00 -7.34 2.14
N ALA A 292 3.32 -6.28 1.71
CA ALA A 292 1.98 -5.90 2.18
C ALA A 292 0.98 -7.08 2.18
N LEU A 293 1.09 -7.95 1.18
CA LEU A 293 0.33 -9.21 1.05
C LEU A 293 0.42 -10.12 2.27
N THR A 294 1.58 -10.09 2.91
CA THR A 294 1.91 -10.90 4.07
C THR A 294 1.60 -10.17 5.39
N HIS A 295 1.18 -8.91 5.36
CA HIS A 295 0.73 -8.18 6.55
C HIS A 295 -0.71 -8.53 6.95
N ASP A 296 -1.08 -9.81 6.84
CA ASP A 296 -2.45 -10.35 6.92
C ASP A 296 -3.07 -10.34 8.32
N ARG A 297 -2.26 -10.13 9.37
CA ARG A 297 -2.77 -10.12 10.74
C ARG A 297 -2.72 -8.73 11.32
N ILE A 298 -3.91 -8.17 11.52
CA ILE A 298 -4.08 -7.15 12.52
C ILE A 298 -3.97 -7.85 13.87
N ASP A 299 -2.99 -7.45 14.67
CA ASP A 299 -2.87 -8.02 16.01
C ASP A 299 -3.86 -7.39 16.98
N LEU A 300 -4.17 -6.10 16.80
CA LEU A 300 -5.00 -5.28 17.69
C LEU A 300 -6.01 -4.46 16.87
N ASP A 301 -7.28 -4.43 17.27
CA ASP A 301 -8.34 -3.66 16.58
C ASP A 301 -7.97 -2.20 16.31
N VAL A 302 -7.31 -1.56 17.27
CA VAL A 302 -6.86 -0.16 17.18
C VAL A 302 -5.72 0.07 16.19
N ASN A 303 -5.12 -1.00 15.64
CA ASN A 303 -4.11 -0.94 14.57
C ASN A 303 -4.73 -1.22 13.20
N ASN A 304 -6.06 -1.35 13.11
CA ASN A 304 -6.79 -1.61 11.88
C ASN A 304 -7.11 -0.34 11.09
N LEU A 305 -6.73 0.86 11.54
CA LEU A 305 -7.12 2.09 10.86
C LEU A 305 -6.13 2.48 9.76
N SER A 306 -6.67 3.08 8.70
CA SER A 306 -5.92 3.67 7.59
C SER A 306 -6.57 4.97 7.13
N VAL A 307 -5.80 5.81 6.45
CA VAL A 307 -6.27 7.01 5.75
C VAL A 307 -5.77 6.99 4.32
N ASP A 308 -6.51 7.64 3.43
CA ASP A 308 -6.32 7.55 1.98
C ASP A 308 -6.51 8.93 1.33
N THR A 309 -5.90 9.15 0.17
CA THR A 309 -5.84 10.46 -0.49
C THR A 309 -7.24 10.98 -0.80
N ASP A 310 -7.48 12.27 -0.53
CA ASP A 310 -8.75 13.02 -0.72
C ASP A 310 -9.98 12.51 0.07
N TYR A 311 -9.83 11.46 0.87
CA TYR A 311 -10.78 11.06 1.89
C TYR A 311 -10.54 11.89 3.17
N THR A 312 -10.87 13.18 3.07
CA THR A 312 -10.53 14.21 4.07
C THR A 312 -11.29 14.09 5.40
N TYR A 313 -12.34 13.28 5.46
CA TYR A 313 -13.20 13.12 6.65
C TYR A 313 -13.46 11.67 7.02
N GLU A 314 -12.85 10.73 6.30
CA GLU A 314 -13.15 9.31 6.38
C GLU A 314 -11.97 8.52 6.94
N LEU A 315 -12.30 7.43 7.65
CA LEU A 315 -11.33 6.44 8.09
C LEU A 315 -11.58 5.14 7.34
N GLY A 316 -10.52 4.56 6.77
CA GLY A 316 -10.52 3.22 6.21
C GLY A 316 -10.13 2.18 7.26
N MET A 317 -10.36 0.91 6.94
CA MET A 317 -9.82 -0.20 7.72
C MET A 317 -8.95 -1.12 6.88
N ARG A 318 -7.92 -1.70 7.49
CA ARG A 318 -7.03 -2.67 6.85
C ARG A 318 -7.75 -3.96 6.53
N ILE A 319 -8.60 -4.43 7.44
CA ILE A 319 -9.41 -5.65 7.30
C ILE A 319 -10.85 -5.37 7.74
N ASP A 320 -11.83 -5.90 7.00
CA ASP A 320 -13.23 -5.83 7.40
C ASP A 320 -13.51 -6.77 8.55
N ILE A 321 -13.57 -6.21 9.75
CA ILE A 321 -13.95 -6.91 10.98
C ILE A 321 -15.35 -6.52 11.46
N GLN A 322 -16.13 -5.83 10.62
CA GLN A 322 -17.48 -5.37 10.96
C GLN A 322 -18.53 -6.45 10.74
N ARG A 323 -18.21 -7.47 9.94
CA ARG A 323 -19.11 -8.58 9.63
C ARG A 323 -19.06 -9.63 10.74
N LYS A 324 -20.10 -10.46 10.79
CA LYS A 324 -20.09 -11.68 11.60
C LYS A 324 -18.90 -12.56 11.18
N PRO A 325 -18.22 -13.23 12.13
CA PRO A 325 -18.56 -13.35 13.55
C PRO A 325 -17.96 -12.27 14.47
N TYR A 326 -17.26 -11.26 13.95
CA TYR A 326 -16.46 -10.33 14.76
C TYR A 326 -17.23 -9.09 15.21
N GLU A 327 -18.02 -8.50 14.30
CA GLU A 327 -18.92 -7.36 14.58
C GLU A 327 -18.26 -6.15 15.27
N ILE A 328 -16.99 -5.86 14.94
CA ILE A 328 -16.26 -4.70 15.46
C ILE A 328 -16.40 -3.53 14.48
N GLU A 329 -17.35 -2.63 14.79
CA GLU A 329 -17.58 -1.41 14.00
C GLU A 329 -16.43 -0.39 14.13
N LEU A 330 -16.21 0.43 13.09
CA LEU A 330 -15.24 1.53 13.09
C LEU A 330 -15.40 2.46 14.31
N GLU A 331 -16.63 2.80 14.66
CA GLU A 331 -16.95 3.65 15.80
C GLU A 331 -16.50 3.05 17.14
N LYS A 332 -16.56 1.72 17.26
CA LYS A 332 -16.05 1.00 18.43
C LYS A 332 -14.52 1.07 18.48
N ILE A 333 -13.83 0.97 17.34
CA ILE A 333 -12.37 1.13 17.26
C ILE A 333 -11.97 2.55 17.70
N VAL A 334 -12.63 3.59 17.17
CA VAL A 334 -12.39 4.99 17.55
C VAL A 334 -12.63 5.20 19.05
N THR A 335 -13.72 4.64 19.59
CA THR A 335 -14.04 4.68 21.02
C THR A 335 -12.97 3.96 21.85
N ASN A 336 -12.48 2.81 21.39
CA ASN A 336 -11.41 2.07 22.05
C ASN A 336 -10.12 2.87 22.08
N ILE A 337 -9.74 3.52 20.96
CA ILE A 337 -8.58 4.41 20.90
C ILE A 337 -8.70 5.54 21.91
N LYS A 338 -9.80 6.29 21.93
CA LYS A 338 -10.04 7.41 22.86
C LYS A 338 -9.97 6.99 24.33
N ASN A 339 -10.32 5.74 24.63
CA ASN A 339 -10.30 5.19 25.99
C ASN A 339 -9.04 4.37 26.31
N LYS A 340 -8.03 4.37 25.42
CA LYS A 340 -6.83 3.52 25.50
C LYS A 340 -7.17 2.04 25.78
N ARG A 341 -8.17 1.52 25.08
CA ARG A 341 -8.53 0.10 25.09
C ARG A 341 -8.17 -0.56 23.76
N PHE A 342 -7.90 -1.85 23.77
CA PHE A 342 -7.71 -2.63 22.54
C PHE A 342 -8.28 -4.04 22.68
N LYS A 343 -8.70 -4.63 21.56
CA LYS A 343 -9.02 -6.05 21.41
C LYS A 343 -7.88 -6.75 20.71
N VAL A 344 -7.51 -7.92 21.21
CA VAL A 344 -6.52 -8.77 20.55
C VAL A 344 -7.24 -9.59 19.48
N LEU A 345 -6.78 -9.46 18.24
CA LEU A 345 -7.45 -10.00 17.05
C LEU A 345 -6.78 -11.27 16.48
N ARG A 346 -5.83 -11.86 17.20
CA ARG A 346 -5.16 -13.12 16.82
C ARG A 346 -4.64 -13.89 18.03
N PRO A 347 -4.30 -15.18 17.88
CA PRO A 347 -3.63 -15.93 18.93
C PRO A 347 -2.33 -15.24 19.37
N VAL A 348 -2.07 -15.25 20.68
CA VAL A 348 -0.89 -14.59 21.27
C VAL A 348 0.33 -15.49 21.08
N ASP A 349 1.13 -15.16 20.08
CA ASP A 349 2.49 -15.66 19.93
C ASP A 349 3.51 -14.70 20.59
N HIS A 350 4.80 -15.01 20.47
CA HIS A 350 5.87 -14.19 21.02
C HIS A 350 5.80 -12.73 20.57
N TYR A 351 5.57 -12.47 19.28
CA TYR A 351 5.55 -11.12 18.71
C TYR A 351 4.32 -10.33 19.14
N VAL A 352 3.15 -10.98 19.18
CA VAL A 352 1.92 -10.38 19.70
C VAL A 352 2.06 -10.06 21.19
N GLY A 353 2.69 -10.95 21.97
CA GLY A 353 3.00 -10.70 23.38
C GLY A 353 3.87 -9.45 23.58
N LEU A 354 4.92 -9.28 22.77
CA LEU A 354 5.75 -8.07 22.79
C LEU A 354 4.95 -6.80 22.47
N ARG A 355 4.01 -6.87 21.51
CA ARG A 355 3.14 -5.74 21.14
C ARG A 355 2.12 -5.41 22.24
N ILE A 356 1.50 -6.42 22.86
CA ILE A 356 0.60 -6.25 24.02
C ILE A 356 1.34 -5.56 25.17
N ASN A 357 2.52 -6.07 25.53
CA ASN A 357 3.36 -5.48 26.59
C ASN A 357 3.72 -4.02 26.27
N LYS A 358 4.09 -3.73 25.01
CA LYS A 358 4.35 -2.36 24.54
C LYS A 358 3.12 -1.45 24.72
N MET A 359 1.92 -1.92 24.39
CA MET A 359 0.68 -1.16 24.56
C MET A 359 0.36 -0.93 26.04
N GLN A 360 0.50 -1.95 26.89
CA GLN A 360 0.27 -1.85 28.33
C GLN A 360 1.22 -0.87 29.01
N GLN A 361 2.51 -0.88 28.64
CA GLN A 361 3.49 0.10 29.12
C GLN A 361 3.13 1.56 28.75
N ARG A 362 2.31 1.75 27.70
CA ARG A 362 1.80 3.07 27.26
C ARG A 362 0.44 3.42 27.88
N GLY A 363 -0.02 2.63 28.85
CA GLY A 363 -1.27 2.81 29.57
C GLY A 363 -2.51 2.29 28.84
N TRP A 364 -2.34 1.39 27.86
CA TRP A 364 -3.47 0.75 27.21
C TRP A 364 -3.93 -0.50 27.95
N THR A 365 -5.23 -0.80 27.89
CA THR A 365 -5.84 -1.98 28.53
C THR A 365 -6.55 -2.87 27.53
N GLN A 366 -6.47 -4.18 27.73
CA GLN A 366 -7.17 -5.14 26.87
C GLN A 366 -8.69 -5.15 27.19
N ASP A 367 -9.54 -5.10 26.16
CA ASP A 367 -11.00 -5.11 26.26
C ASP A 367 -11.58 -6.47 25.83
N GLY A 368 -11.82 -7.35 26.80
CA GLY A 368 -12.46 -8.65 26.56
C GLY A 368 -11.51 -9.75 26.04
N PRO A 369 -12.09 -10.87 25.57
CA PRO A 369 -11.32 -12.04 25.16
C PRO A 369 -10.58 -11.81 23.83
N ILE A 370 -9.59 -12.68 23.56
CA ILE A 370 -8.92 -12.75 22.26
C ILE A 370 -9.96 -13.22 21.22
N ILE A 371 -10.04 -12.51 20.11
CA ILE A 371 -10.88 -12.86 18.96
C ILE A 371 -9.92 -13.27 17.86
N SER A 372 -9.87 -14.54 17.47
CA SER A 372 -9.00 -14.95 16.37
C SER A 372 -9.63 -14.55 15.03
N VAL A 373 -9.33 -13.35 14.56
CA VAL A 373 -9.73 -12.89 13.24
C VAL A 373 -8.89 -13.63 12.20
N MET A 374 -9.57 -14.40 11.37
CA MET A 374 -9.01 -14.96 10.15
C MET A 374 -9.78 -14.27 9.03
N PRO A 375 -9.14 -13.34 8.31
CA PRO A 375 -9.77 -12.75 7.13
C PRO A 375 -10.17 -13.89 6.19
N ASP A 376 -11.34 -13.78 5.59
CA ASP A 376 -11.67 -14.70 4.50
C ASP A 376 -10.54 -14.62 3.46
N PRO A 377 -10.05 -15.77 2.96
CA PRO A 377 -9.08 -15.75 1.87
C PRO A 377 -9.67 -14.91 0.75
N HIS A 378 -8.82 -14.12 0.08
CA HIS A 378 -9.26 -13.29 -1.03
C HIS A 378 -10.10 -14.16 -1.98
N TYR A 379 -11.40 -13.90 -2.02
CA TYR A 379 -12.28 -14.52 -2.99
C TYR A 379 -11.74 -14.12 -4.35
N LYS A 380 -11.52 -15.13 -5.23
CA LYS A 380 -10.89 -14.97 -6.55
C LYS A 380 -11.36 -13.66 -7.21
N TYR A 381 -10.51 -12.63 -7.22
CA TYR A 381 -10.77 -11.36 -7.89
C TYR A 381 -12.21 -10.87 -7.74
N ASP A 382 -12.72 -10.77 -6.51
CA ASP A 382 -14.00 -10.11 -6.30
C ASP A 382 -13.86 -8.66 -6.72
N ALA A 383 -14.72 -8.24 -7.63
CA ALA A 383 -14.81 -6.86 -8.02
C ALA A 383 -15.26 -6.03 -6.82
N VAL A 384 -14.56 -4.93 -6.57
CA VAL A 384 -14.91 -4.03 -5.47
C VAL A 384 -15.59 -2.79 -6.03
N LEU A 385 -16.73 -2.43 -5.43
CA LEU A 385 -17.36 -1.15 -5.64
C LEU A 385 -16.74 -0.14 -4.69
N VAL A 386 -16.10 0.89 -5.24
CA VAL A 386 -15.46 1.96 -4.48
C VAL A 386 -16.33 3.22 -4.59
N PRO A 387 -17.02 3.65 -3.53
CA PRO A 387 -17.80 4.88 -3.54
C PRO A 387 -16.91 6.07 -3.87
N LEU A 388 -17.29 6.82 -4.91
CA LEU A 388 -16.55 8.01 -5.30
C LEU A 388 -16.93 9.20 -4.40
N PRO A 389 -15.94 9.97 -3.91
CA PRO A 389 -16.23 11.17 -3.14
C PRO A 389 -16.93 12.20 -4.04
N SER A 390 -17.98 12.84 -3.53
CA SER A 390 -18.79 13.81 -4.30
C SER A 390 -18.00 15.02 -4.82
N SER A 391 -16.86 15.31 -4.22
CA SER A 391 -15.94 16.39 -4.63
C SER A 391 -14.83 15.93 -5.58
N GLY A 392 -14.75 14.63 -5.89
CA GLY A 392 -13.76 14.05 -6.78
C GLY A 392 -14.04 14.38 -8.25
N THR A 393 -12.96 14.46 -9.04
CA THR A 393 -13.05 14.75 -10.48
C THR A 393 -13.91 13.73 -11.20
N LEU A 394 -13.66 12.43 -10.98
CA LEU A 394 -14.42 11.36 -11.62
C LEU A 394 -15.91 11.38 -11.24
N TYR A 395 -16.24 11.66 -9.98
CA TYR A 395 -17.64 11.86 -9.55
C TYR A 395 -18.28 13.04 -10.29
N THR A 396 -17.56 14.16 -10.40
CA THR A 396 -18.03 15.37 -11.08
C THR A 396 -18.26 15.11 -12.57
N ASP A 397 -17.37 14.38 -13.21
CA ASP A 397 -17.46 14.04 -14.62
C ASP A 397 -18.65 13.10 -14.90
N VAL A 398 -18.76 11.99 -14.15
CA VAL A 398 -19.87 11.04 -14.29
C VAL A 398 -21.20 11.69 -13.94
N SER A 399 -21.26 12.48 -12.86
CA SER A 399 -22.49 13.19 -12.49
C SER A 399 -22.90 14.21 -13.54
N THR A 400 -21.93 14.88 -14.20
CA THR A 400 -22.22 15.83 -15.29
C THR A 400 -22.77 15.12 -16.53
N LYS A 401 -22.20 13.97 -16.91
CA LYS A 401 -22.75 13.13 -17.99
C LYS A 401 -24.15 12.63 -17.64
N MET A 402 -24.39 12.22 -16.39
CA MET A 402 -25.70 11.76 -15.92
C MET A 402 -26.76 12.87 -15.85
N LYS A 403 -26.39 14.14 -15.66
CA LYS A 403 -27.33 15.28 -15.68
C LYS A 403 -28.04 15.45 -17.02
N SER A 404 -27.51 14.88 -18.11
CA SER A 404 -28.19 14.84 -19.41
C SER A 404 -29.47 14.00 -19.38
N ILE A 405 -29.61 13.10 -18.40
CA ILE A 405 -30.80 12.29 -18.16
C ILE A 405 -31.69 13.07 -17.18
N SER A 406 -32.70 13.75 -17.70
CA SER A 406 -33.60 14.60 -16.90
C SER A 406 -34.32 13.81 -15.80
N SER A 407 -34.44 14.41 -14.61
CA SER A 407 -35.26 13.93 -13.48
C SER A 407 -34.68 12.79 -12.62
N VAL A 408 -33.37 12.50 -12.69
CA VAL A 408 -32.71 11.52 -11.81
C VAL A 408 -31.96 12.21 -10.68
N GLN A 409 -32.22 11.79 -9.44
CA GLN A 409 -31.41 12.15 -8.27
C GLN A 409 -30.34 11.08 -8.07
N ILE A 410 -29.06 11.48 -8.15
CA ILE A 410 -27.93 10.58 -7.90
C ILE A 410 -27.82 10.33 -6.39
N VAL A 411 -27.95 9.07 -5.98
CA VAL A 411 -27.78 8.65 -4.57
C VAL A 411 -26.31 8.39 -4.25
N SER A 412 -25.61 7.68 -5.13
CA SER A 412 -24.19 7.39 -5.05
C SER A 412 -23.62 7.17 -6.46
N ILE A 413 -22.30 7.30 -6.60
CA ILE A 413 -21.54 6.84 -7.77
C ILE A 413 -20.42 5.97 -7.21
N GLU A 414 -20.28 4.76 -7.74
CA GLU A 414 -19.29 3.79 -7.30
C GLU A 414 -18.43 3.39 -8.51
N GLU A 415 -17.11 3.41 -8.34
CA GLU A 415 -16.17 2.89 -9.32
C GLU A 415 -16.08 1.37 -9.17
N ILE A 416 -16.28 0.65 -10.27
CA ILE A 416 -16.03 -0.79 -10.32
C ILE A 416 -14.53 -0.99 -10.48
N ARG A 417 -13.88 -1.59 -9.48
CA ARG A 417 -12.50 -2.05 -9.59
C ARG A 417 -12.50 -3.58 -9.67
N ASN A 418 -12.40 -4.08 -10.89
CA ASN A 418 -12.25 -5.50 -11.18
C ASN A 418 -10.98 -5.70 -12.02
N PRO A 419 -9.84 -6.06 -11.39
CA PRO A 419 -8.57 -6.22 -12.09
C PRO A 419 -8.63 -7.25 -13.23
N TYR A 420 -9.46 -8.29 -13.09
CA TYR A 420 -9.59 -9.33 -14.11
C TYR A 420 -10.31 -8.81 -15.36
N LEU A 421 -11.43 -8.09 -15.17
CA LEU A 421 -12.15 -7.48 -16.28
C LEU A 421 -11.35 -6.35 -16.92
N GLU A 422 -10.62 -5.56 -16.13
CA GLU A 422 -9.77 -4.49 -16.63
C GLU A 422 -8.62 -5.04 -17.49
N GLU A 423 -7.91 -6.07 -17.02
CA GLU A 423 -6.86 -6.73 -17.80
C GLU A 423 -7.41 -7.33 -19.11
N THR A 424 -8.56 -8.00 -19.02
CA THR A 424 -9.23 -8.58 -20.19
C THR A 424 -9.63 -7.51 -21.20
N TYR A 425 -10.21 -6.40 -20.70
CA TYR A 425 -10.65 -5.26 -21.51
C TYR A 425 -9.47 -4.60 -22.23
N GLU A 426 -8.41 -4.25 -21.49
CA GLU A 426 -7.20 -3.61 -22.06
C GLU A 426 -6.45 -4.55 -23.02
N GLY A 427 -6.43 -5.85 -22.75
CA GLY A 427 -5.90 -6.86 -23.66
C GLY A 427 -6.65 -6.90 -24.99
N MET A 428 -7.99 -6.93 -24.94
CA MET A 428 -8.85 -6.94 -26.13
C MET A 428 -8.77 -5.62 -26.90
N LYS A 429 -8.75 -4.48 -26.21
CA LYS A 429 -8.57 -3.15 -26.80
C LYS A 429 -7.28 -3.07 -27.62
N LYS A 430 -6.16 -3.58 -27.10
CA LYS A 430 -4.88 -3.66 -27.83
C LYS A 430 -4.96 -4.58 -29.06
N LEU A 431 -5.71 -5.68 -28.97
CA LEU A 431 -5.90 -6.59 -30.09
C LEU A 431 -6.75 -5.96 -31.21
N ILE A 432 -7.85 -5.28 -30.85
CA ILE A 432 -8.70 -4.54 -31.79
C ILE A 432 -7.92 -3.40 -32.43
N ALA A 433 -7.14 -2.64 -31.66
CA ALA A 433 -6.31 -1.56 -32.17
C ALA A 433 -5.36 -2.04 -33.29
N LYS A 434 -4.76 -3.23 -33.14
CA LYS A 434 -3.91 -3.83 -34.20
C LYS A 434 -4.66 -4.14 -35.50
N GLN A 435 -5.98 -4.30 -35.43
CA GLN A 435 -6.85 -4.62 -36.57
C GLN A 435 -7.48 -3.36 -37.21
N CYS A 436 -7.40 -2.19 -36.56
CA CYS A 436 -7.97 -0.94 -37.04
C CYS A 436 -6.94 -0.09 -37.81
N SER A 437 -7.39 0.59 -38.87
CA SER A 437 -6.60 1.65 -39.51
C SER A 437 -6.29 2.76 -38.51
N ASN A 438 -5.03 3.17 -38.41
CA ASN A 438 -4.52 4.15 -37.44
C ASN A 438 -4.48 3.69 -35.98
N GLN A 439 -4.59 2.39 -35.71
CA GLN A 439 -4.49 1.83 -34.36
C GLN A 439 -5.52 2.38 -33.35
N ASN A 440 -6.66 2.87 -33.84
CA ASN A 440 -7.72 3.42 -33.00
C ASN A 440 -8.87 2.42 -32.85
N PRO A 441 -9.08 1.84 -31.65
CA PRO A 441 -10.19 0.91 -31.40
C PRO A 441 -11.56 1.60 -31.23
N ASN A 442 -11.63 2.94 -31.32
CA ASN A 442 -12.86 3.73 -31.14
C ASN A 442 -13.58 3.45 -29.80
N GLU A 443 -12.83 3.57 -28.71
CA GLU A 443 -13.35 3.44 -27.35
C GLU A 443 -14.33 4.57 -27.01
N GLN A 444 -15.45 4.21 -26.36
CA GLN A 444 -16.51 5.13 -25.97
C GLN A 444 -16.99 4.83 -24.56
N GLU A 445 -17.38 5.87 -23.82
CA GLU A 445 -18.05 5.74 -22.53
C GLU A 445 -19.57 5.84 -22.76
N LEU A 446 -20.29 4.78 -22.43
CA LEU A 446 -21.74 4.66 -22.66
C LEU A 446 -22.46 4.27 -21.37
N PHE A 447 -23.77 4.51 -21.31
CA PHE A 447 -24.58 4.12 -20.15
C PHE A 447 -25.24 2.75 -20.36
N HIS A 448 -25.33 1.96 -19.29
CA HIS A 448 -26.05 0.70 -19.25
C HIS A 448 -26.96 0.65 -18.01
N GLY A 449 -28.27 0.55 -18.23
CA GLY A 449 -29.26 0.40 -17.17
C GLY A 449 -29.51 -1.07 -16.84
N THR A 450 -29.45 -1.44 -15.55
CA THR A 450 -29.76 -2.79 -15.07
C THR A 450 -30.68 -2.77 -13.85
N LYS A 451 -31.24 -3.93 -13.47
CA LYS A 451 -31.94 -4.11 -12.19
C LYS A 451 -30.90 -4.31 -11.08
N SER A 452 -31.24 -3.94 -9.85
CA SER A 452 -30.35 -4.12 -8.68
C SER A 452 -29.80 -5.56 -8.52
N ALA A 453 -30.60 -6.58 -8.87
CA ALA A 453 -30.15 -7.97 -8.84
C ALA A 453 -29.02 -8.30 -9.84
N GLY A 454 -28.85 -7.51 -10.90
CA GLY A 454 -27.80 -7.67 -11.90
C GLY A 454 -26.50 -6.93 -11.58
N THR A 455 -26.51 -6.01 -10.62
CA THR A 455 -25.33 -5.18 -10.28
C THR A 455 -24.16 -6.04 -9.84
N GLN A 456 -24.39 -7.04 -8.98
CA GLN A 456 -23.31 -7.91 -8.50
C GLN A 456 -22.70 -8.74 -9.65
N GLY A 457 -23.54 -9.36 -10.48
CA GLY A 457 -23.07 -10.15 -11.62
C GLY A 457 -22.28 -9.32 -12.64
N ILE A 458 -22.70 -8.08 -12.91
CA ILE A 458 -21.95 -7.17 -13.80
C ILE A 458 -20.62 -6.75 -13.19
N THR A 459 -20.62 -6.50 -11.88
CA THR A 459 -19.42 -6.13 -11.13
C THR A 459 -18.39 -7.25 -11.19
N ASP A 460 -18.80 -8.48 -10.90
CA ASP A 460 -17.93 -9.64 -10.80
C ASP A 460 -17.49 -10.20 -12.17
N ASP A 461 -18.43 -10.36 -13.09
CA ASP A 461 -18.25 -11.13 -14.33
C ASP A 461 -18.36 -10.29 -15.61
N GLY A 462 -18.69 -9.00 -15.49
CA GLY A 462 -18.95 -8.13 -16.62
C GLY A 462 -20.32 -8.38 -17.25
N TYR A 463 -20.51 -7.92 -18.48
CA TYR A 463 -21.80 -8.05 -19.16
C TYR A 463 -21.96 -9.42 -19.85
N ASP A 464 -23.06 -10.12 -19.53
CA ASP A 464 -23.41 -11.41 -20.14
C ASP A 464 -24.62 -11.25 -21.07
N ASP A 465 -24.35 -11.36 -22.37
CA ASP A 465 -25.34 -11.15 -23.43
C ASP A 465 -26.41 -12.25 -23.49
N ARG A 466 -26.31 -13.33 -22.71
CA ARG A 466 -27.35 -14.37 -22.60
C ARG A 466 -28.57 -13.91 -21.81
N TYR A 467 -28.44 -12.86 -21.01
CA TYR A 467 -29.52 -12.30 -20.17
C TYR A 467 -30.22 -11.10 -20.80
N PHE A 468 -30.08 -10.90 -22.12
CA PHE A 468 -30.77 -9.86 -22.87
C PHE A 468 -32.30 -10.01 -22.87
N ASN A 469 -33.01 -8.89 -22.99
CA ASN A 469 -34.46 -8.89 -23.13
C ASN A 469 -34.84 -9.27 -24.58
N THR A 470 -35.76 -10.22 -24.76
CA THR A 470 -36.12 -10.81 -26.07
C THR A 470 -36.79 -9.83 -27.05
N GLY A 471 -37.06 -8.58 -26.63
CA GLY A 471 -37.65 -7.52 -27.46
C GLY A 471 -36.65 -6.54 -28.09
N SER A 472 -35.34 -6.80 -28.08
CA SER A 472 -34.34 -5.92 -28.69
C SER A 472 -34.43 -5.85 -30.22
N LEU A 473 -34.51 -4.64 -30.78
CA LEU A 473 -34.60 -4.36 -32.21
C LEU A 473 -33.29 -4.52 -32.98
N TYR A 474 -32.14 -4.48 -32.30
CA TYR A 474 -30.81 -4.38 -32.93
C TYR A 474 -29.92 -5.62 -32.73
N GLY A 475 -30.51 -6.73 -32.28
CA GLY A 475 -29.83 -8.02 -32.10
C GLY A 475 -29.91 -8.58 -30.69
N LYS A 476 -29.41 -9.81 -30.53
CA LYS A 476 -29.29 -10.51 -29.23
C LYS A 476 -27.99 -10.11 -28.56
N SER A 477 -27.93 -8.91 -27.99
CA SER A 477 -26.73 -8.38 -27.35
C SER A 477 -27.05 -7.42 -26.22
N ASN A 478 -26.04 -7.08 -25.42
CA ASN A 478 -26.12 -5.97 -24.48
C ASN A 478 -26.35 -4.65 -25.22
N ILE A 479 -27.22 -3.80 -24.67
CA ILE A 479 -27.57 -2.49 -25.24
C ILE A 479 -26.92 -1.42 -24.37
N TYR A 480 -26.32 -0.43 -25.04
CA TYR A 480 -25.69 0.72 -24.42
C TYR A 480 -26.29 1.97 -25.06
N THR A 481 -26.50 3.03 -24.27
CA THR A 481 -27.12 4.30 -24.70
C THR A 481 -26.24 5.50 -24.46
#